data_AF-A0A9P8HVT9-F1
#
_entry.id   AF-A0A9P8HVT9-F1
#
_cell.length_a   1.000
_cell.length_b   1.000
_cell.length_c   1.000
_cell.angle_alpha   90.00
_cell.angle_beta   90.00
_cell.angle_gamma   90.00
#
_symmetry.space_group_name_H-M   'P 1'
#
loop_
_entity.id
_entity.type
_entity.pdbx_description
1 polymer ?
#
loop_
_entity_poly.entity_id
_entity_poly.type
_entity_poly.pdbx_seq_one_letter_code
_entity_poly.pdbx_strand_id
1 'polypeptide(L)'
;MRFSTTVAYLAACLAAPATALAIWGDSASALDASLKVPGENPIEYCSADRDDDLIEIKKVDLAPNPPKPGKALLITASGEVKKTITPGAYVKVTVKYGLIQLLSTTADLCEQLDNVDLSCPLENGQMTITKSVDLPSAIPPGTYSVLADVYSADDEKITCLKATVNFPRPSLGSFENTEEL
;
A
#
# COMPACT_ATOMS: atom_id res chain seq x y z
N MET A 1 11.31 -16.33 83.55
CA MET A 1 12.20 -15.91 82.44
C MET A 1 12.92 -17.14 81.89
N ARG A 2 12.30 -17.90 80.96
CA ARG A 2 12.91 -19.07 80.28
C ARG A 2 12.16 -19.39 78.98
N PHE A 3 12.88 -20.07 78.07
CA PHE A 3 12.52 -20.80 76.83
C PHE A 3 12.51 -19.95 75.53
N SER A 4 13.43 -20.11 74.57
CA SER A 4 13.81 -21.27 73.73
C SER A 4 12.78 -21.59 72.65
N THR A 5 13.11 -21.47 71.36
CA THR A 5 13.30 -22.60 70.41
C THR A 5 13.55 -22.13 68.97
N THR A 6 14.43 -22.90 68.30
CA THR A 6 14.83 -23.03 66.90
C THR A 6 13.70 -23.30 65.89
N VAL A 7 13.95 -23.07 64.58
CA VAL A 7 13.94 -24.08 63.47
C VAL A 7 13.74 -23.40 62.11
N ALA A 8 14.53 -23.86 61.13
CA ALA A 8 14.52 -23.51 59.71
C ALA A 8 13.43 -24.28 58.91
N TYR A 9 12.86 -23.66 57.87
CA TYR A 9 12.18 -24.31 56.72
C TYR A 9 12.33 -23.35 55.50
N LEU A 10 13.13 -23.63 54.47
CA LEU A 10 12.97 -24.54 53.31
C LEU A 10 11.72 -24.27 52.43
N ALA A 11 11.98 -23.58 51.30
CA ALA A 11 11.54 -23.81 49.91
C ALA A 11 10.05 -24.01 49.51
N ALA A 12 9.78 -23.57 48.27
CA ALA A 12 8.58 -23.73 47.40
C ALA A 12 7.50 -22.65 47.60
N CYS A 13 7.00 -21.91 46.59
CA CYS A 13 6.74 -22.27 45.19
C CYS A 13 7.04 -21.10 44.23
N LEU A 14 7.89 -21.34 43.22
CA LEU A 14 7.81 -20.64 41.94
C LEU A 14 6.71 -21.31 41.11
N ALA A 15 5.53 -20.72 41.10
CA ALA A 15 4.51 -20.99 40.09
C ALA A 15 3.95 -19.65 39.64
N ALA A 16 4.71 -18.95 38.79
CA ALA A 16 4.10 -17.94 37.93
C ALA A 16 3.20 -18.69 36.94
N PRO A 17 1.92 -18.34 36.79
CA PRO A 17 1.10 -18.89 35.72
C PRO A 17 1.69 -18.39 34.39
N ALA A 18 2.57 -19.19 33.78
CA ALA A 18 3.06 -18.98 32.43
C ALA A 18 1.95 -19.36 31.44
N THR A 19 0.84 -18.62 31.44
CA THR A 19 -0.25 -18.77 30.47
C THR A 19 -0.73 -17.39 30.06
N ALA A 20 0.14 -16.61 29.43
CA ALA A 20 -0.24 -15.33 28.82
C ALA A 20 0.69 -14.95 27.66
N LEU A 21 0.84 -15.80 26.64
CA LEU A 21 1.47 -15.40 25.36
C LEU A 21 0.82 -16.01 24.10
N ALA A 22 -0.38 -16.59 24.19
CA ALA A 22 -0.99 -17.30 23.05
C ALA A 22 -2.16 -16.57 22.34
N ILE A 23 -2.38 -15.27 22.59
CA ILE A 23 -3.57 -14.55 22.06
C ILE A 23 -3.24 -13.67 20.83
N TRP A 24 -2.00 -13.58 20.37
CA TRP A 24 -1.59 -12.55 19.39
C TRP A 24 -1.11 -13.12 18.04
N GLY A 25 -1.57 -14.32 17.66
CA GLY A 25 -1.20 -14.96 16.39
C GLY A 25 -2.14 -14.64 15.22
N ASP A 26 -3.45 -14.60 15.45
CA ASP A 26 -4.45 -14.52 14.37
C ASP A 26 -4.85 -13.10 13.96
N SER A 27 -4.72 -12.12 14.85
CA SER A 27 -5.19 -10.75 14.56
C SER A 27 -4.30 -9.98 13.58
N ALA A 28 -3.01 -10.31 13.50
CA ALA A 28 -2.09 -9.63 12.60
C ALA A 28 -2.41 -9.91 11.11
N SER A 29 -2.81 -11.14 10.79
CA SER A 29 -3.15 -11.55 9.41
C SER A 29 -4.51 -11.02 8.96
N ALA A 30 -5.48 -10.88 9.86
CA ALA A 30 -6.79 -10.29 9.54
C ALA A 30 -6.67 -8.79 9.23
N LEU A 31 -5.80 -8.07 9.93
CA LEU A 31 -5.52 -6.66 9.66
C LEU A 31 -4.78 -6.47 8.33
N ASP A 32 -3.83 -7.35 8.00
CA ASP A 32 -3.11 -7.33 6.72
C ASP A 32 -4.06 -7.54 5.53
N ALA A 33 -4.98 -8.51 5.63
CA ALA A 33 -5.99 -8.75 4.59
C ALA A 33 -6.94 -7.56 4.38
N SER A 34 -7.27 -6.84 5.46
CA SER A 34 -8.15 -5.65 5.38
C SER A 34 -7.51 -4.47 4.64
N LEU A 35 -6.19 -4.47 4.44
CA LEU A 35 -5.50 -3.40 3.75
C LEU A 35 -5.36 -3.67 2.25
N LYS A 36 -5.58 -4.89 1.78
CA LYS A 36 -5.34 -5.22 0.38
C LYS A 36 -6.41 -4.63 -0.53
N VAL A 37 -5.98 -3.96 -1.60
CA VAL A 37 -6.91 -3.49 -2.63
C VAL A 37 -7.33 -4.68 -3.51
N PRO A 38 -8.63 -4.93 -3.74
CA PRO A 38 -9.07 -6.06 -4.57
C PRO A 38 -8.53 -5.98 -6.00
N GLY A 39 -8.23 -7.14 -6.60
CA GLY A 39 -7.74 -7.28 -7.98
C GLY A 39 -6.27 -7.69 -8.09
N GLU A 40 -5.77 -7.72 -9.33
CA GLU A 40 -4.41 -8.16 -9.65
C GLU A 40 -3.40 -6.99 -9.51
N ASN A 41 -3.05 -6.64 -8.27
CA ASN A 41 -2.18 -5.50 -8.00
C ASN A 41 -1.38 -5.67 -6.67
N PRO A 42 -0.27 -4.93 -6.48
CA PRO A 42 0.50 -4.87 -5.24
C PRO A 42 0.09 -3.69 -4.32
N ILE A 43 -1.08 -3.09 -4.55
CA ILE A 43 -1.53 -1.88 -3.87
C ILE A 43 -2.25 -2.27 -2.58
N GLU A 44 -1.93 -1.52 -1.55
CA GLU A 44 -2.55 -1.59 -0.25
C GLU A 44 -3.06 -0.22 0.17
N TYR A 45 -4.11 -0.25 0.94
CA TYR A 45 -4.59 0.82 1.76
C TYR A 45 -3.60 1.15 2.87
N CYS A 46 -3.46 2.44 3.20
CA CYS A 46 -2.55 2.87 4.27
C CYS A 46 -3.08 2.59 5.67
N SER A 47 -4.41 2.53 5.82
CA SER A 47 -5.12 2.26 7.08
C SER A 47 -6.36 1.43 6.77
N ALA A 48 -6.80 0.64 7.75
CA ALA A 48 -8.07 -0.09 7.71
C ALA A 48 -9.27 0.83 8.00
N ASP A 49 -9.03 1.93 8.73
CA ASP A 49 -10.01 2.98 8.94
C ASP A 49 -10.07 3.91 7.72
N ARG A 50 -11.19 3.83 6.99
CA ARG A 50 -11.41 4.43 5.66
C ARG A 50 -12.86 4.84 5.42
N ASP A 51 -13.70 4.86 6.46
CA ASP A 51 -15.13 5.13 6.29
C ASP A 51 -15.36 6.55 5.73
N ASP A 52 -14.49 7.48 6.14
CA ASP A 52 -14.46 8.87 5.72
C ASP A 52 -13.74 9.13 4.38
N ASP A 53 -13.10 8.12 3.78
CA ASP A 53 -12.48 8.28 2.46
C ASP A 53 -13.56 8.62 1.43
N LEU A 54 -13.32 9.64 0.60
CA LEU A 54 -14.26 10.13 -0.41
C LEU A 54 -14.36 9.21 -1.64
N ILE A 55 -13.47 8.21 -1.77
CA ILE A 55 -13.50 7.20 -2.83
C ILE A 55 -13.47 5.80 -2.22
N GLU A 56 -14.38 4.94 -2.69
CA GLU A 56 -14.32 3.50 -2.48
C GLU A 56 -13.73 2.82 -3.71
N ILE A 57 -12.60 2.13 -3.56
CA ILE A 57 -11.99 1.37 -4.65
C ILE A 57 -12.54 -0.05 -4.65
N LYS A 58 -13.23 -0.41 -5.73
CA LYS A 58 -13.84 -1.75 -5.90
C LYS A 58 -12.82 -2.75 -6.43
N LYS A 59 -11.98 -2.34 -7.39
CA LYS A 59 -10.96 -3.21 -7.99
C LYS A 59 -9.84 -2.40 -8.64
N VAL A 60 -8.61 -2.92 -8.58
CA VAL A 60 -7.48 -2.47 -9.41
C VAL A 60 -6.78 -3.67 -10.01
N ASP A 61 -6.57 -3.66 -11.33
CA ASP A 61 -5.79 -4.64 -12.06
C ASP A 61 -4.61 -3.94 -12.76
N LEU A 62 -3.43 -4.51 -12.62
CA LEU A 62 -2.21 -4.08 -13.29
C LEU A 62 -1.75 -5.15 -14.28
N ALA A 63 -1.37 -4.76 -15.48
CA ALA A 63 -0.82 -5.68 -16.48
C ALA A 63 0.38 -5.06 -17.21
N PRO A 64 1.58 -5.68 -17.16
CA PRO A 64 1.90 -6.91 -16.45
C PRO A 64 1.98 -6.73 -14.92
N ASN A 65 1.63 -7.79 -14.17
CA ASN A 65 1.82 -7.88 -12.73
C ASN A 65 2.76 -9.07 -12.41
N PRO A 66 3.96 -8.87 -11.82
CA PRO A 66 4.54 -7.58 -11.42
C PRO A 66 4.92 -6.70 -12.62
N PRO A 67 4.93 -5.36 -12.46
CA PRO A 67 5.35 -4.43 -13.50
C PRO A 67 6.76 -4.72 -14.03
N LYS A 68 6.99 -4.49 -15.33
CA LYS A 68 8.27 -4.80 -16.01
C LYS A 68 8.90 -3.53 -16.59
N PRO A 69 10.21 -3.30 -16.40
CA PRO A 69 10.92 -2.19 -17.03
C PRO A 69 10.81 -2.26 -18.56
N GLY A 70 10.69 -1.11 -19.21
CA GLY A 70 10.64 -1.00 -20.68
C GLY A 70 9.37 -1.57 -21.32
N LYS A 71 8.33 -1.85 -20.53
CA LYS A 71 7.02 -2.30 -21.00
C LYS A 71 5.95 -1.31 -20.57
N ALA A 72 4.91 -1.19 -21.38
CA ALA A 72 3.70 -0.50 -21.00
C ALA A 72 3.03 -1.23 -19.83
N LEU A 73 2.63 -0.48 -18.81
CA LEU A 73 1.82 -0.91 -17.69
C LEU A 73 0.38 -0.45 -17.93
N LEU A 74 -0.51 -1.39 -18.19
CA LEU A 74 -1.95 -1.16 -18.23
C LEU A 74 -2.51 -1.18 -16.81
N ILE A 75 -3.19 -0.12 -16.44
CA ILE A 75 -3.84 0.10 -15.15
C ILE A 75 -5.33 0.15 -15.41
N THR A 76 -6.10 -0.76 -14.83
CA THR A 76 -7.56 -0.74 -14.87
C THR A 76 -8.07 -0.65 -13.44
N ALA A 77 -8.77 0.42 -13.10
CA ALA A 77 -9.34 0.59 -11.77
C ALA A 77 -10.82 0.93 -11.84
N SER A 78 -11.60 0.39 -10.91
CA SER A 78 -13.02 0.70 -10.75
C SER A 78 -13.32 1.04 -9.30
N GLY A 79 -14.25 1.97 -9.11
CA GLY A 79 -14.58 2.50 -7.79
C GLY A 79 -15.80 3.39 -7.82
N GLU A 80 -16.07 4.00 -6.68
CA GLU A 80 -17.19 4.90 -6.46
C GLU A 80 -16.73 6.15 -5.74
N VAL A 81 -17.03 7.30 -6.34
CA VAL A 81 -16.81 8.61 -5.74
C VAL A 81 -18.02 8.97 -4.90
N LYS A 82 -17.83 9.08 -3.57
CA LYS A 82 -18.91 9.39 -2.63
C LYS A 82 -19.28 10.88 -2.64
N LYS A 83 -18.31 11.75 -2.91
CA LYS A 83 -18.46 13.22 -2.93
C LYS A 83 -17.72 13.80 -4.13
N THR A 84 -18.35 14.74 -4.83
CA THR A 84 -17.76 15.39 -6.01
C THR A 84 -16.38 15.98 -5.69
N ILE A 85 -15.37 15.64 -6.49
CA ILE A 85 -14.00 16.15 -6.34
C ILE A 85 -13.82 17.34 -7.27
N THR A 86 -13.55 18.51 -6.70
CA THR A 86 -13.43 19.78 -7.40
C THR A 86 -11.97 20.11 -7.75
N PRO A 87 -11.74 21.05 -8.70
CA PRO A 87 -10.41 21.59 -8.96
C PRO A 87 -9.72 22.09 -7.68
N GLY A 88 -8.40 21.86 -7.57
CA GLY A 88 -7.61 22.13 -6.37
C GLY A 88 -7.38 20.90 -5.48
N ALA A 89 -8.04 19.76 -5.78
CA ALA A 89 -7.65 18.48 -5.22
C ALA A 89 -6.21 18.12 -5.62
N TYR A 90 -5.47 17.48 -4.72
CA TYR A 90 -4.05 17.24 -4.90
C TYR A 90 -3.61 15.88 -4.36
N VAL A 91 -2.50 15.38 -4.88
CA VAL A 91 -1.85 14.14 -4.43
C VAL A 91 -0.43 14.42 -3.96
N LYS A 92 -0.11 13.93 -2.77
CA LYS A 92 1.25 13.90 -2.21
C LYS A 92 1.85 12.52 -2.52
N VAL A 93 2.85 12.48 -3.39
CA VAL A 93 3.52 11.24 -3.81
C VAL A 93 4.91 11.16 -3.19
N THR A 94 5.17 10.07 -2.47
CA THR A 94 6.51 9.74 -1.95
C THR A 94 6.98 8.43 -2.56
N VAL A 95 8.18 8.44 -3.17
CA VAL A 95 8.82 7.25 -3.71
C VAL A 95 10.11 6.97 -2.96
N LYS A 96 10.25 5.75 -2.46
CA LYS A 96 11.45 5.25 -1.78
C LYS A 96 12.09 4.15 -2.61
N TYR A 97 13.42 4.09 -2.58
CA TYR A 97 14.22 2.99 -3.10
C TYR A 97 15.02 2.39 -1.93
N GLY A 98 14.62 1.19 -1.52
CA GLY A 98 15.04 0.62 -0.25
C GLY A 98 14.68 1.54 0.92
N LEU A 99 15.70 2.05 1.61
CA LEU A 99 15.54 2.94 2.77
C LEU A 99 15.65 4.44 2.42
N ILE A 100 16.01 4.78 1.17
CA ILE A 100 16.25 6.15 0.73
C ILE A 100 14.99 6.69 0.06
N GLN A 101 14.62 7.92 0.36
CA GLN A 101 13.55 8.64 -0.34
C GLN A 101 14.11 9.28 -1.61
N LEU A 102 13.62 8.83 -2.78
CA LEU A 102 14.02 9.36 -4.08
C LEU A 102 13.22 10.60 -4.47
N LEU A 103 11.92 10.60 -4.17
CA LEU A 103 11.00 11.65 -4.57
C LEU A 103 9.98 11.89 -3.46
N SER A 104 9.65 13.16 -3.25
CA SER A 104 8.49 13.59 -2.48
C SER A 104 7.96 14.85 -3.15
N THR A 105 6.80 14.74 -3.78
CA THR A 105 6.21 15.85 -4.53
C THR A 105 4.72 15.93 -4.26
N THR A 106 4.17 17.12 -4.46
CA THR A 106 2.73 17.35 -4.51
C THR A 106 2.36 17.69 -5.94
N ALA A 107 1.31 17.07 -6.47
CA ALA A 107 0.79 17.34 -7.82
C ALA A 107 -0.72 17.61 -7.75
N ASP A 108 -1.22 18.43 -8.67
CA ASP A 108 -2.67 18.64 -8.82
C ASP A 108 -3.32 17.36 -9.35
N LEU A 109 -4.35 16.88 -8.65
CA LEU A 109 -5.03 15.64 -9.01
C LEU A 109 -5.76 15.78 -10.34
N CYS A 110 -6.40 16.92 -10.59
CA CYS A 110 -7.17 17.17 -11.82
C CYS A 110 -6.27 17.22 -13.06
N GLU A 111 -5.09 17.84 -12.96
CA GLU A 111 -4.11 17.81 -14.05
C GLU A 111 -3.58 16.39 -14.33
N GLN A 112 -3.44 15.55 -13.29
CA GLN A 112 -3.09 14.15 -13.49
C GLN A 112 -4.26 13.36 -14.10
N LEU A 113 -5.50 13.74 -13.82
CA LEU A 113 -6.70 13.08 -14.33
C LEU A 113 -6.93 13.33 -15.82
N ASP A 114 -6.55 14.49 -16.34
CA ASP A 114 -6.60 14.78 -17.77
C ASP A 114 -5.77 13.77 -18.57
N ASN A 115 -4.70 13.24 -17.97
CA ASN A 115 -3.91 12.18 -18.57
C ASN A 115 -4.63 10.83 -18.58
N VAL A 116 -5.76 10.64 -17.90
CA VAL A 116 -6.54 9.39 -17.86
C VAL A 116 -7.97 9.55 -18.39
N ASP A 117 -8.20 10.51 -19.28
CA ASP A 117 -9.49 10.77 -19.93
C ASP A 117 -10.62 11.09 -18.94
N LEU A 118 -10.25 11.58 -17.76
CA LEU A 118 -11.17 12.10 -16.75
C LEU A 118 -10.93 13.59 -16.58
N SER A 119 -11.99 14.37 -16.50
CA SER A 119 -11.92 15.81 -16.25
C SER A 119 -12.58 16.16 -14.93
N CYS A 120 -12.01 17.14 -14.23
CA CYS A 120 -12.65 17.73 -13.07
C CYS A 120 -13.76 18.71 -13.50
N PRO A 121 -14.86 18.82 -12.73
CA PRO A 121 -15.14 18.12 -11.48
C PRO A 121 -15.47 16.63 -11.68
N LEU A 122 -14.91 15.76 -10.82
CA LEU A 122 -15.30 14.34 -10.81
C LEU A 122 -16.61 14.21 -10.04
N GLU A 123 -17.70 14.00 -10.77
CA GLU A 123 -19.02 13.81 -10.17
C GLU A 123 -19.09 12.54 -9.31
N ASN A 124 -20.00 12.57 -8.35
CA ASN A 124 -20.26 11.40 -7.51
C ASN A 124 -20.83 10.24 -8.35
N GLY A 125 -20.46 9.01 -7.98
CA GLY A 125 -20.95 7.80 -8.61
C GLY A 125 -19.85 6.84 -9.03
N GLN A 126 -20.25 5.81 -9.78
CA GLN A 126 -19.37 4.73 -10.19
C GLN A 126 -18.53 5.14 -11.39
N MET A 127 -17.24 4.83 -11.33
CA MET A 127 -16.31 5.12 -12.41
C MET A 127 -15.37 3.95 -12.65
N THR A 128 -14.89 3.85 -13.88
CA THR A 128 -13.84 2.93 -14.27
C THR A 128 -12.84 3.69 -15.12
N ILE A 129 -11.57 3.58 -14.75
CA ILE A 129 -10.44 4.17 -15.46
C ILE A 129 -9.61 3.05 -16.08
N THR A 130 -9.10 3.30 -17.27
CA THR A 130 -8.12 2.43 -17.91
C THR A 130 -7.03 3.29 -18.51
N LYS A 131 -5.79 3.12 -18.04
CA LYS A 131 -4.64 3.87 -18.57
C LYS A 131 -3.43 3.00 -18.80
N SER A 132 -2.77 3.21 -19.93
CA SER A 132 -1.44 2.69 -20.20
C SER A 132 -0.38 3.72 -19.83
N VAL A 133 0.60 3.31 -19.03
CA VAL A 133 1.78 4.11 -18.64
C VAL A 133 3.04 3.40 -19.09
N ASP A 134 3.91 4.07 -19.83
CA ASP A 134 5.17 3.49 -20.26
C ASP A 134 6.21 3.49 -19.14
N LEU A 135 6.65 2.30 -18.72
CA LEU A 135 7.73 2.19 -17.75
C LEU A 135 9.09 2.33 -18.45
N PRO A 136 9.99 3.19 -17.95
CA PRO A 136 11.32 3.32 -18.53
C PRO A 136 12.08 2.00 -18.48
N SER A 137 12.93 1.75 -19.48
CA SER A 137 13.77 0.54 -19.53
C SER A 137 14.93 0.59 -18.52
N ALA A 138 15.41 1.78 -18.18
CA ALA A 138 16.54 2.01 -17.30
C ALA A 138 16.15 2.11 -15.80
N ILE A 139 15.18 1.32 -15.34
CA ILE A 139 14.82 1.24 -13.91
C ILE A 139 15.88 0.40 -13.18
N PRO A 140 16.60 0.96 -12.18
CA PRO A 140 17.55 0.19 -11.40
C PRO A 140 16.90 -0.99 -10.66
N PRO A 141 17.62 -2.11 -10.52
CA PRO A 141 17.09 -3.26 -9.79
C PRO A 141 17.05 -2.99 -8.29
N GLY A 142 15.90 -3.24 -7.67
CA GLY A 142 15.71 -3.19 -6.23
C GLY A 142 14.23 -3.00 -5.86
N THR A 143 13.98 -2.69 -4.61
CA THR A 143 12.62 -2.52 -4.08
C THR A 143 12.25 -1.05 -4.04
N TYR A 144 11.12 -0.73 -4.67
CA TYR A 144 10.52 0.58 -4.68
C TYR A 144 9.25 0.55 -3.85
N SER A 145 9.07 1.55 -2.98
CA SER A 145 7.84 1.76 -2.24
C SER A 145 7.27 3.11 -2.63
N VAL A 146 6.01 3.12 -3.04
CA VAL A 146 5.26 4.32 -3.41
C VAL A 146 4.19 4.54 -2.36
N LEU A 147 4.05 5.77 -1.90
CA LEU A 147 2.95 6.24 -1.06
C LEU A 147 2.27 7.39 -1.80
N ALA A 148 0.95 7.32 -1.91
CA ALA A 148 0.12 8.35 -2.50
C ALA A 148 -0.98 8.72 -1.49
N ASP A 149 -0.86 9.91 -0.91
CA ASP A 149 -1.89 10.53 -0.07
C ASP A 149 -2.67 11.55 -0.90
N VAL A 150 -3.97 11.34 -1.06
CA VAL A 150 -4.82 12.16 -1.92
C VAL A 150 -5.79 12.97 -1.08
N TYR A 151 -5.91 14.26 -1.39
CA TYR A 151 -6.73 15.23 -0.66
C TYR A 151 -7.60 16.05 -1.61
N SER A 152 -8.76 16.49 -1.12
CA SER A 152 -9.62 17.44 -1.81
C SER A 152 -9.04 18.86 -1.72
N ALA A 153 -9.67 19.81 -2.43
CA ALA A 153 -9.34 21.22 -2.33
C ALA A 153 -9.52 21.80 -0.91
N ASP A 154 -10.35 21.14 -0.08
CA ASP A 154 -10.63 21.52 1.31
C ASP A 154 -9.74 20.77 2.33
N ASP A 155 -8.65 20.14 1.87
CA ASP A 155 -7.75 19.30 2.67
C ASP A 155 -8.43 18.05 3.30
N GLU A 156 -9.63 17.67 2.83
CA GLU A 156 -10.27 16.42 3.23
C GLU A 156 -9.59 15.23 2.55
N LYS A 157 -9.35 14.16 3.30
CA LYS A 157 -8.69 12.96 2.75
C LYS A 157 -9.62 12.25 1.76
N ILE A 158 -9.17 12.12 0.51
CA ILE A 158 -9.88 11.38 -0.53
C ILE A 158 -9.59 9.89 -0.40
N THR A 159 -8.30 9.53 -0.39
CA THR A 159 -7.83 8.15 -0.23
C THR A 159 -6.34 8.14 0.11
N CYS A 160 -5.86 7.03 0.68
CA CYS A 160 -4.42 6.77 0.79
C CYS A 160 -4.10 5.35 0.33
N LEU A 161 -3.11 5.29 -0.55
CA LEU A 161 -2.61 4.06 -1.17
C LEU A 161 -1.09 3.97 -1.02
N LYS A 162 -0.60 2.76 -0.78
CA LYS A 162 0.81 2.40 -0.79
C LYS A 162 1.01 1.17 -1.66
N ALA A 163 2.15 1.05 -2.30
CA ALA A 163 2.51 -0.13 -3.07
C ALA A 163 4.00 -0.40 -2.92
N THR A 164 4.38 -1.68 -2.96
CA THR A 164 5.78 -2.10 -3.00
C THR A 164 6.01 -2.97 -4.22
N VAL A 165 6.98 -2.58 -5.06
CA VAL A 165 7.34 -3.29 -6.29
C VAL A 165 8.81 -3.62 -6.25
N ASN A 166 9.16 -4.87 -6.54
CA ASN A 166 10.54 -5.31 -6.67
C ASN A 166 10.90 -5.48 -8.15
N PHE A 167 11.95 -4.78 -8.59
CA PHE A 167 12.58 -4.99 -9.89
C PHE A 167 13.82 -5.85 -9.68
N PRO A 168 13.80 -7.15 -10.01
CA PRO A 168 14.94 -8.02 -9.79
C PRO A 168 16.10 -7.65 -10.73
N ARG A 169 17.33 -7.97 -10.32
CA ARG A 169 18.48 -7.86 -11.24
C ARG A 169 18.25 -8.77 -12.43
N PRO A 170 18.53 -8.31 -13.66
CA PRO A 170 18.61 -9.20 -14.81
C PRO A 170 19.60 -10.31 -14.48
N SER A 171 19.12 -11.57 -14.45
CA SER A 171 20.02 -12.69 -14.21
C SER A 171 20.89 -12.88 -15.45
N LEU A 172 22.18 -13.17 -15.25
CA LEU A 172 23.15 -13.35 -16.35
C LEU A 172 22.82 -14.53 -17.30
N GLY A 173 21.76 -15.31 -17.04
CA GLY A 173 21.32 -16.44 -17.85
C GLY A 173 20.00 -16.26 -18.60
N SER A 174 19.37 -15.08 -18.55
CA SER A 174 18.07 -14.82 -19.19
C SER A 174 18.13 -14.06 -20.53
N PHE A 175 19.32 -13.92 -21.11
CA PHE A 175 19.49 -13.38 -22.48
C PHE A 175 19.13 -14.39 -23.58
N GLU A 176 18.76 -15.63 -23.24
CA GLU A 176 18.53 -16.70 -24.23
C GLU A 176 17.12 -16.72 -24.85
N ASN A 177 16.28 -15.68 -24.65
CA ASN A 177 14.97 -15.57 -25.32
C ASN A 177 14.67 -14.12 -25.70
N THR A 178 15.49 -13.54 -26.58
CA THR A 178 15.09 -12.38 -27.39
C THR A 178 15.36 -12.70 -28.85
N GLU A 179 14.67 -13.72 -29.35
CA GLU A 179 14.44 -13.94 -30.78
C GLU A 179 12.98 -14.39 -30.93
N GLU A 180 12.31 -13.90 -31.99
CA GLU A 180 10.89 -14.09 -32.39
C GLU A 180 9.88 -13.16 -31.68
N LEU A 181 9.26 -12.15 -32.31
CA LEU A 181 8.97 -11.80 -33.71
C LEU A 181 8.91 -10.27 -33.87
#